data_AF-A0A3A9B968-F1
#
_entry.id   AF-A0A3A9B968-F1
#
_cell.length_a   1.000
_cell.length_b   1.000
_cell.length_c   1.000
_cell.angle_alpha   90.00
_cell.angle_beta   90.00
_cell.angle_gamma   90.00
#
_symmetry.space_group_name_H-M   'P 1'
#
loop_
_entity.id
_entity.type
_entity.pdbx_description
1 polymer ?
#
loop_
_entity_poly.entity_id
_entity_poly.type
_entity_poly.pdbx_seq_one_letter_code
_entity_poly.pdbx_strand_id
1 'polypeptide(L)'
;MPKYAELPAFREQNFITEADGDMLHREARALAIQRIEESARTEADFENVLYWWDKLDANRERKERDHETGRSTVPPEWGAYELYLSDSPSYDMILRRLMLAGNFLDIIFDHPETIHELVTDADLSKILKELKPHLKNMLYYLFLRDYSTLEYAESIRQSDRNIRGIRETALKKIRKLYGGILTYRQENNLPMTLDEKYFLENGVRKKKEK
;
A
#
# COMPACT_ATOMS: atom_id res chain seq x y z
N MET A 1 -12.35 -13.54 29.41
CA MET A 1 -11.89 -13.64 30.82
C MET A 1 -10.60 -12.85 30.99
N PRO A 2 -10.38 -12.21 32.14
CA PRO A 2 -9.13 -11.53 32.44
C PRO A 2 -7.96 -12.53 32.41
N LYS A 3 -6.81 -12.08 31.91
CA LYS A 3 -5.59 -12.89 31.81
C LYS A 3 -5.13 -13.23 33.24
N TYR A 4 -4.89 -14.51 33.53
CA TYR A 4 -4.44 -15.01 34.84
C TYR A 4 -5.46 -14.89 35.99
N ALA A 5 -6.77 -14.96 35.68
CA ALA A 5 -7.85 -14.93 36.67
C ALA A 5 -7.80 -16.09 37.70
N GLU A 6 -7.04 -17.14 37.40
CA GLU A 6 -6.81 -18.31 38.25
C GLU A 6 -5.75 -18.10 39.35
N LEU A 7 -4.86 -17.11 39.22
CA LEU A 7 -3.79 -16.88 40.21
C LEU A 7 -4.30 -16.54 41.61
N PRO A 8 -5.37 -15.73 41.80
CA PRO A 8 -5.96 -15.54 43.12
C PRO A 8 -6.43 -16.84 43.76
N ALA A 9 -7.06 -17.73 42.99
CA ALA A 9 -7.52 -19.03 43.50
C ALA A 9 -6.35 -19.93 43.94
N PHE A 10 -5.23 -19.91 43.22
CA PHE A 10 -4.02 -20.62 43.63
C PHE A 10 -3.35 -20.04 44.89
N ARG A 11 -3.49 -18.73 45.12
CA ARG A 11 -3.03 -18.08 46.37
C ARG A 11 -3.91 -18.44 47.55
N GLU A 12 -5.23 -18.44 47.38
CA GLU A 12 -6.19 -18.85 48.42
C GLU A 12 -6.00 -20.31 48.85
N GLN A 13 -5.58 -21.17 47.93
CA GLN A 13 -5.29 -22.59 48.18
C GLN A 13 -3.83 -22.85 48.63
N ASN A 14 -3.05 -21.80 48.90
CA ASN A 14 -1.64 -21.87 49.31
C ASN A 14 -0.68 -22.55 48.30
N PHE A 15 -1.07 -22.69 47.03
CA PHE A 15 -0.20 -23.22 45.98
C PHE A 15 0.78 -22.18 45.43
N ILE A 16 0.51 -20.89 45.64
CA ILE A 16 1.42 -19.78 45.38
C ILE A 16 1.63 -19.02 46.69
N THR A 17 2.87 -18.91 47.13
CA THR A 17 3.25 -18.27 48.39
C THR A 17 3.91 -16.91 48.14
N GLU A 18 4.14 -16.12 49.20
CA GLU A 18 4.84 -14.83 49.09
C GLU A 18 6.29 -14.98 48.60
N ALA A 19 6.94 -16.13 48.89
CA ALA A 19 8.27 -16.46 48.39
C ALA A 19 8.32 -16.66 46.86
N ASP A 20 7.16 -16.91 46.24
CA ASP A 20 7.01 -17.09 44.79
C ASP A 20 6.74 -15.75 44.06
N GLY A 21 6.77 -14.63 44.79
CA GLY A 21 6.33 -13.30 44.32
C GLY A 21 7.11 -12.72 43.14
N ASP A 22 8.36 -13.14 42.94
CA ASP A 22 9.24 -12.65 41.88
C ASP A 22 9.05 -13.39 40.54
N MET A 23 8.25 -14.46 40.49
CA MET A 23 8.03 -15.24 39.26
C MET A 23 7.10 -14.55 38.26
N LEU A 24 7.35 -14.76 36.96
CA LEU A 24 6.40 -14.36 35.93
C LEU A 24 5.09 -15.13 36.14
N HIS A 25 3.95 -14.50 35.85
CA HIS A 25 2.62 -15.12 36.03
C HIS A 25 2.44 -16.48 35.34
N ARG A 26 3.15 -16.72 34.22
CA ARG A 26 3.16 -18.03 33.53
C ARG A 26 3.90 -19.11 34.32
N GLU A 27 5.00 -18.74 34.98
CA GLU A 27 5.86 -19.62 35.76
C GLU A 27 5.19 -19.95 37.09
N ALA A 28 4.63 -18.93 37.76
CA ALA A 28 3.83 -19.13 38.98
C ALA A 28 2.61 -20.05 38.74
N ARG A 29 1.96 -19.95 37.57
CA ARG A 29 0.87 -20.85 37.17
C ARG A 29 1.35 -22.28 36.96
N ALA A 30 2.44 -22.47 36.21
CA ALA A 30 3.00 -23.80 35.96
C ALA A 30 3.43 -24.49 37.26
N LEU A 31 4.06 -23.74 38.17
CA LEU A 31 4.47 -24.22 39.47
C LEU A 31 3.27 -24.58 40.36
N ALA A 32 2.20 -23.78 40.35
CA ALA A 32 0.99 -24.07 41.10
C ALA A 32 0.33 -25.38 40.65
N ILE A 33 0.25 -25.61 39.33
CA ILE A 33 -0.28 -26.85 38.76
C ILE A 33 0.58 -28.04 39.17
N GLN A 34 1.90 -27.91 39.06
CA GLN A 34 2.84 -28.95 39.49
C GLN A 34 2.68 -29.27 40.98
N ARG A 35 2.50 -28.27 41.85
CA ARG A 35 2.26 -28.48 43.29
C ARG A 35 0.91 -29.16 43.57
N ILE A 36 -0.13 -28.83 42.80
CA ILE A 36 -1.44 -29.48 42.89
C ILE A 36 -1.29 -30.98 42.55
N GLU A 37 -0.58 -31.31 41.47
CA GLU A 37 -0.27 -32.70 41.09
C GLU A 37 0.56 -33.43 42.15
N GLU A 38 1.63 -32.79 42.64
CA GLU A 38 2.54 -33.38 43.63
C GLU A 38 1.87 -33.60 44.98
N SER A 39 0.87 -32.78 45.32
CA SER A 39 0.10 -32.87 46.57
C SER A 39 -1.06 -33.87 46.53
N ALA A 40 -1.46 -34.34 45.35
CA ALA A 40 -2.65 -35.18 45.21
C ALA A 40 -2.45 -36.56 45.87
N ARG A 41 -3.29 -36.91 46.85
CA ARG A 41 -3.20 -38.19 47.59
C ARG A 41 -4.55 -38.91 47.69
N THR A 42 -5.65 -38.19 47.47
CA THR A 42 -7.02 -38.71 47.52
C THR A 42 -7.70 -38.59 46.17
N GLU A 43 -8.79 -39.34 45.97
CA GLU A 43 -9.61 -39.28 44.75
C GLU A 43 -10.11 -37.85 44.46
N ALA A 44 -10.53 -37.12 45.50
CA ALA A 44 -10.94 -35.72 45.39
C ALA A 44 -9.80 -34.78 44.93
N ASP A 45 -8.55 -35.07 45.32
CA ASP A 45 -7.41 -34.27 44.86
C ASP A 45 -7.14 -34.51 43.37
N PHE A 46 -7.28 -35.75 42.90
CA PHE A 46 -7.15 -36.07 41.48
C PHE A 46 -8.28 -35.46 40.64
N GLU A 47 -9.50 -35.40 41.15
CA GLU A 47 -10.60 -34.65 40.50
C GLU A 47 -10.26 -33.16 40.37
N ASN A 48 -9.65 -32.56 41.39
CA ASN A 48 -9.21 -31.16 41.34
C ASN A 48 -8.08 -30.95 40.32
N VAL A 49 -7.11 -31.88 40.23
CA VAL A 49 -6.06 -31.87 39.18
C VAL A 49 -6.72 -31.87 37.80
N LEU A 50 -7.63 -32.81 37.53
CA LEU A 50 -8.31 -32.95 36.24
C LEU A 50 -9.09 -31.67 35.89
N TYR A 51 -9.82 -31.10 36.84
CA TYR A 51 -10.54 -29.84 36.64
C TYR A 51 -9.63 -28.71 36.17
N TRP A 52 -8.44 -28.57 36.75
CA TRP A 52 -7.48 -27.57 36.32
C TRP A 52 -6.93 -27.87 34.93
N TRP A 53 -6.56 -29.11 34.63
CA TRP A 53 -6.09 -29.52 33.31
C TRP A 53 -7.11 -29.26 32.20
N ASP A 54 -8.35 -29.68 32.39
CA ASP A 54 -9.43 -29.45 31.41
C ASP A 54 -9.64 -27.96 31.15
N LYS A 55 -9.58 -27.15 32.21
CA LYS A 55 -9.70 -25.69 32.10
C LYS A 55 -8.51 -25.05 31.37
N LEU A 56 -7.30 -25.60 31.49
CA LEU A 56 -6.13 -25.14 30.74
C LEU A 56 -6.24 -25.50 29.27
N ASP A 57 -6.66 -26.73 29.00
CA ASP A 57 -6.76 -27.25 27.64
C ASP A 57 -7.86 -26.52 26.85
N ALA A 58 -9.04 -26.31 27.44
CA ALA A 58 -10.10 -25.50 26.83
C ALA A 58 -9.64 -24.06 26.51
N ASN A 59 -8.76 -23.49 27.34
CA ASN A 59 -8.18 -22.16 27.09
C ASN A 59 -7.13 -22.18 25.97
N ARG A 60 -6.39 -23.28 25.81
CA ARG A 60 -5.45 -23.50 24.72
C ARG A 60 -6.20 -23.64 23.40
N GLU A 61 -7.19 -24.53 23.34
CA GLU A 61 -8.03 -24.75 22.14
C GLU A 61 -8.73 -23.47 21.69
N ARG A 62 -9.23 -22.65 22.64
CA ARG A 62 -9.83 -21.35 22.31
C ARG A 62 -8.83 -20.41 21.63
N LYS A 63 -7.59 -20.34 22.13
CA LYS A 63 -6.55 -19.51 21.52
C LYS A 63 -6.21 -20.02 20.12
N GLU A 64 -6.04 -21.33 19.96
CA GLU A 64 -5.76 -21.95 18.66
C GLU A 64 -6.86 -21.61 17.64
N ARG A 65 -8.15 -21.73 18.03
CA ARG A 65 -9.28 -21.30 17.18
C ARG A 65 -9.31 -19.80 16.84
N ASP A 66 -8.99 -18.93 17.81
CA ASP A 66 -8.89 -17.49 17.56
C ASP A 66 -7.76 -17.17 16.54
N HIS A 67 -6.67 -17.96 16.55
CA HIS A 67 -5.57 -17.84 15.58
C HIS A 67 -5.90 -18.47 14.20
N GLU A 68 -6.75 -19.48 14.15
CA GLU A 68 -7.24 -20.08 12.90
C GLU A 68 -8.28 -19.20 12.19
N THR A 69 -9.17 -18.55 12.95
CA THR A 69 -10.24 -17.71 12.39
C THR A 69 -9.70 -16.50 11.61
N GLY A 70 -8.47 -16.05 11.93
CA GLY A 70 -7.79 -14.96 11.22
C GLY A 70 -6.99 -15.38 9.98
N ARG A 71 -6.90 -16.67 9.65
CA ARG A 71 -6.27 -17.13 8.41
C ARG A 71 -7.32 -17.17 7.29
N SER A 72 -7.06 -16.38 6.24
CA SER A 72 -7.79 -16.48 4.97
C SER A 72 -7.80 -17.94 4.48
N THR A 73 -8.98 -18.45 4.09
CA THR A 73 -9.14 -19.74 3.38
C THR A 73 -8.49 -19.72 2.00
N VAL A 74 -8.26 -18.53 1.47
CA VAL A 74 -7.59 -18.28 0.19
C VAL A 74 -6.08 -18.20 0.44
N PRO A 75 -5.25 -19.02 -0.24
CA PRO A 75 -3.80 -18.93 -0.17
C PRO A 75 -3.33 -17.49 -0.43
N PRO A 76 -2.31 -16.98 0.27
CA PRO A 76 -1.84 -15.59 0.13
C PRO A 76 -1.53 -15.18 -1.32
N GLU A 77 -1.13 -16.15 -2.14
CA GLU A 77 -0.81 -15.98 -3.56
C GLU A 77 -2.02 -15.84 -4.49
N TRP A 78 -3.20 -16.27 -4.07
CA TRP A 78 -4.41 -16.28 -4.92
C TRP A 78 -5.19 -14.95 -4.90
N GLY A 79 -4.69 -13.92 -4.21
CA GLY A 79 -5.19 -12.52 -4.33
C GLY A 79 -4.22 -11.60 -5.09
N ALA A 80 -3.03 -12.09 -5.44
CA ALA A 80 -2.02 -11.27 -6.09
C ALA A 80 -2.41 -10.89 -7.52
N TYR A 81 -3.20 -11.73 -8.22
CA TYR A 81 -3.56 -11.49 -9.62
C TYR A 81 -4.53 -10.32 -9.82
N GLU A 82 -5.41 -10.03 -8.85
CA GLU A 82 -6.40 -8.94 -8.94
C GLU A 82 -5.73 -7.56 -8.93
N LEU A 83 -4.58 -7.44 -8.23
CA LEU A 83 -3.71 -6.27 -8.25
C LEU A 83 -3.02 -6.04 -9.61
N TYR A 84 -3.05 -6.98 -10.54
CA TYR A 84 -2.42 -6.83 -11.85
C TYR A 84 -3.41 -6.66 -13.01
N LEU A 85 -4.72 -6.85 -12.79
CA LEU A 85 -5.74 -6.90 -13.86
C LEU A 85 -6.88 -5.88 -13.66
N SER A 86 -6.62 -4.74 -13.01
CA SER A 86 -7.59 -3.64 -12.93
C SER A 86 -7.89 -3.06 -14.32
N ASP A 87 -9.15 -2.73 -14.57
CA ASP A 87 -9.60 -1.96 -15.76
C ASP A 87 -9.06 -0.52 -15.76
N SER A 88 -8.55 -0.03 -14.63
CA SER A 88 -7.89 1.28 -14.48
C SER A 88 -6.68 1.14 -13.56
N PRO A 89 -5.54 0.61 -14.06
CA PRO A 89 -4.36 0.40 -13.24
C PRO A 89 -3.72 1.74 -12.85
N SER A 90 -3.29 1.86 -11.59
CA SER A 90 -2.47 3.00 -11.17
C SER A 90 -1.08 2.93 -11.80
N TYR A 91 -0.38 4.06 -11.91
CA TYR A 91 0.98 4.08 -12.45
C TYR A 91 1.94 3.16 -11.65
N ASP A 92 1.80 3.10 -10.32
CA ASP A 92 2.60 2.20 -9.48
C ASP A 92 2.36 0.71 -9.80
N MET A 93 1.14 0.34 -10.17
CA MET A 93 0.83 -1.02 -10.63
C MET A 93 1.51 -1.31 -11.97
N ILE A 94 1.55 -0.33 -12.88
CA ILE A 94 2.24 -0.46 -14.17
C ILE A 94 3.73 -0.69 -13.95
N LEU A 95 4.37 0.13 -13.11
CA LEU A 95 5.79 -0.02 -12.79
C LEU A 95 6.11 -1.38 -12.16
N ARG A 96 5.27 -1.85 -11.23
CA ARG A 96 5.41 -3.19 -10.64
C ARG A 96 5.30 -4.29 -11.69
N ARG A 97 4.36 -4.19 -12.64
CA ARG A 97 4.23 -5.14 -13.74
C ARG A 97 5.46 -5.13 -14.64
N LEU A 98 5.99 -3.95 -14.98
CA LEU A 98 7.22 -3.81 -15.76
C LEU A 98 8.41 -4.44 -15.05
N MET A 99 8.53 -4.22 -13.74
CA MET A 99 9.58 -4.83 -12.91
C MET A 99 9.52 -6.37 -12.95
N LEU A 100 8.34 -6.96 -12.82
CA LEU A 100 8.15 -8.41 -12.90
C LEU A 100 8.42 -8.97 -14.29
N ALA A 101 8.12 -8.19 -15.35
CA ALA A 101 8.42 -8.54 -16.72
C ALA A 101 9.92 -8.38 -17.09
N GLY A 102 10.74 -7.84 -16.19
CA GLY A 102 12.14 -7.53 -16.45
C GLY A 102 12.36 -6.33 -17.38
N ASN A 103 11.34 -5.47 -17.56
CA ASN A 103 11.48 -4.22 -18.28
C ASN A 103 11.73 -3.07 -17.30
N PHE A 104 12.97 -2.58 -17.26
CA PHE A 104 13.40 -1.63 -16.25
C PHE A 104 13.53 -0.19 -16.76
N LEU A 105 13.37 0.07 -18.07
CA LEU A 105 13.62 1.40 -18.63
C LEU A 105 12.78 2.49 -17.96
N ASP A 106 11.47 2.28 -17.89
CA ASP A 106 10.55 3.25 -17.29
C ASP A 106 10.83 3.44 -15.79
N ILE A 107 11.30 2.40 -15.11
CA ILE A 107 11.67 2.45 -13.68
C ILE A 107 12.94 3.28 -13.49
N ILE A 108 13.93 3.13 -14.38
CA ILE A 108 15.19 3.89 -14.32
C ILE A 108 14.90 5.39 -14.52
N PHE A 109 14.00 5.72 -15.43
CA PHE A 109 13.64 7.10 -15.75
C PHE A 109 12.47 7.64 -14.92
N ASP A 110 12.03 6.92 -13.89
CA ASP A 110 10.89 7.26 -13.05
C ASP A 110 11.20 8.38 -12.04
N HIS A 111 11.59 9.55 -12.56
CA HIS A 111 11.81 10.74 -11.78
C HIS A 111 11.52 12.02 -12.60
N PRO A 112 11.27 13.16 -11.95
CA PRO A 112 10.82 14.36 -12.64
C PRO A 112 11.72 14.85 -13.80
N GLU A 113 13.03 14.87 -13.60
CA GLU A 113 13.97 15.41 -14.60
C GLU A 113 13.96 14.63 -15.94
N THR A 114 13.63 13.34 -15.89
CA THR A 114 13.60 12.42 -17.04
C THR A 114 12.19 12.12 -17.53
N ILE A 115 11.19 12.93 -17.17
CA ILE A 115 9.81 12.75 -17.65
C ILE A 115 9.68 12.67 -19.18
N HIS A 116 10.63 13.26 -19.91
CA HIS A 116 10.70 13.20 -21.38
C HIS A 116 11.06 11.82 -21.94
N GLU A 117 11.68 10.96 -21.14
CA GLU A 117 11.99 9.56 -21.49
C GLU A 117 10.76 8.65 -21.30
N LEU A 118 9.75 9.10 -20.55
CA LEU A 118 8.51 8.35 -20.26
C LEU A 118 7.40 8.63 -21.28
N VAL A 119 7.75 9.17 -22.45
CA VAL A 119 6.82 9.53 -23.52
C VAL A 119 7.28 8.92 -24.83
N THR A 120 6.35 8.28 -25.55
CA THR A 120 6.64 7.60 -26.82
C THR A 120 6.76 8.56 -28.02
N ASP A 121 6.10 9.71 -27.97
CA ASP A 121 6.16 10.72 -29.03
C ASP A 121 7.47 11.52 -28.94
N ALA A 122 8.26 11.46 -30.01
CA ALA A 122 9.58 12.08 -30.06
C ALA A 122 9.54 13.62 -29.99
N ASP A 123 8.49 14.26 -30.50
CA ASP A 123 8.35 15.72 -30.46
C ASP A 123 7.90 16.19 -29.09
N LEU A 124 6.96 15.48 -28.46
CA LEU A 124 6.60 15.72 -27.07
C LEU A 124 7.81 15.48 -26.14
N SER A 125 8.59 14.42 -26.38
CA SER A 125 9.82 14.17 -25.62
C SER A 125 10.77 15.37 -25.69
N LYS A 126 11.04 15.92 -26.88
CA LYS A 126 11.86 17.15 -27.03
C LYS A 126 11.26 18.34 -26.30
N ILE A 127 9.95 18.58 -26.43
CA ILE A 127 9.27 19.69 -25.75
C ILE A 127 9.39 19.55 -24.22
N LEU A 128 9.17 18.36 -23.68
CA LEU A 128 9.26 18.09 -22.26
C LEU A 128 10.70 18.22 -21.73
N LYS A 129 11.69 17.81 -22.52
CA LYS A 129 13.11 17.92 -22.18
C LYS A 129 13.53 19.36 -21.92
N GLU A 130 13.02 20.31 -22.71
CA GLU A 130 13.29 21.75 -22.62
C GLU A 130 12.50 22.49 -21.54
N LEU A 131 11.55 21.83 -20.85
CA LEU A 131 10.80 22.47 -19.78
C LEU A 131 11.70 22.82 -18.59
N LYS A 132 11.32 23.89 -17.89
CA LYS A 132 11.98 24.25 -16.63
C LYS A 132 11.79 23.13 -15.58
N PRO A 133 12.77 22.88 -14.70
CA PRO A 133 12.70 21.82 -13.69
C PRO A 133 11.40 21.79 -12.88
N HIS A 134 10.94 22.96 -12.38
CA HIS A 134 9.71 23.03 -11.59
C HIS A 134 8.44 22.63 -12.39
N LEU A 135 8.44 22.82 -13.71
CA LEU A 135 7.33 22.39 -14.57
C LEU A 135 7.37 20.88 -14.78
N LYS A 136 8.57 20.30 -14.94
CA LYS A 136 8.75 18.84 -15.01
C LYS A 136 8.28 18.17 -13.71
N ASN A 137 8.68 18.71 -12.55
CA ASN A 137 8.20 18.27 -11.23
C ASN A 137 6.68 18.28 -11.15
N MET A 138 6.06 19.40 -11.50
CA MET A 138 4.61 19.53 -11.47
C MET A 138 3.92 18.51 -12.40
N LEU A 139 4.43 18.34 -13.63
CA LEU A 139 3.84 17.37 -14.56
C LEU A 139 3.98 15.94 -14.04
N TYR A 140 5.15 15.59 -13.51
CA TYR A 140 5.43 14.26 -12.97
C TYR A 140 4.45 13.89 -11.86
N TYR A 141 4.32 14.74 -10.83
CA TYR A 141 3.44 14.42 -9.71
C TYR A 141 1.96 14.46 -10.09
N LEU A 142 1.52 15.46 -10.85
CA LEU A 142 0.10 15.64 -11.15
C LEU A 142 -0.43 14.67 -12.22
N PHE A 143 0.38 14.26 -13.19
CA PHE A 143 -0.09 13.43 -14.31
C PHE A 143 0.40 11.98 -14.26
N LEU A 144 1.55 11.73 -13.63
CA LEU A 144 2.14 10.39 -13.60
C LEU A 144 1.90 9.71 -12.24
N ARG A 145 2.07 10.44 -11.15
CA ARG A 145 1.83 9.94 -9.78
C ARG A 145 0.41 10.16 -9.27
N ASP A 146 -0.48 10.72 -10.10
CA ASP A 146 -1.88 11.01 -9.76
C ASP A 146 -2.08 11.86 -8.50
N TYR A 147 -1.13 12.75 -8.17
CA TYR A 147 -1.30 13.67 -7.05
C TYR A 147 -2.43 14.66 -7.37
N SER A 148 -3.25 14.95 -6.37
CA SER A 148 -4.13 16.10 -6.42
C SER A 148 -3.32 17.40 -6.47
N THR A 149 -3.93 18.47 -7.00
CA THR A 149 -3.28 19.78 -7.04
C THR A 149 -2.99 20.32 -5.65
N LEU A 150 -3.80 19.94 -4.65
CA LEU A 150 -3.60 20.29 -3.25
C LEU A 150 -2.37 19.58 -2.66
N GLU A 151 -2.28 18.26 -2.80
CA GLU A 151 -1.14 17.47 -2.30
C GLU A 151 0.20 17.97 -2.87
N TYR A 152 0.24 18.22 -4.18
CA TYR A 152 1.45 18.78 -4.79
C TYR A 152 1.75 20.20 -4.29
N ALA A 153 0.73 21.06 -4.16
CA ALA A 153 0.90 22.42 -3.66
C ALA A 153 1.49 22.45 -2.24
N GLU A 154 0.99 21.58 -1.35
CA GLU A 154 1.50 21.43 0.01
C GLU A 154 2.96 20.97 0.02
N SER A 155 3.33 20.00 -0.84
CA SER A 155 4.70 19.47 -0.92
C SER A 155 5.74 20.55 -1.25
N ILE A 156 5.36 21.56 -2.05
CA ILE A 156 6.24 22.67 -2.44
C ILE A 156 5.92 24.00 -1.72
N ARG A 157 5.05 23.96 -0.71
CA ARG A 157 4.61 25.12 0.10
C ARG A 157 4.05 26.28 -0.75
N GLN A 158 3.24 25.97 -1.74
CA GLN A 158 2.52 26.96 -2.57
C GLN A 158 1.01 26.80 -2.41
N SER A 159 0.23 27.75 -2.94
CA SER A 159 -1.23 27.63 -2.94
C SER A 159 -1.72 26.76 -4.09
N ASP A 160 -2.79 26.00 -3.85
CA ASP A 160 -3.46 25.19 -4.88
C ASP A 160 -3.86 26.05 -6.11
N ARG A 161 -4.34 27.28 -5.88
CA ARG A 161 -4.66 28.24 -6.96
C ARG A 161 -3.45 28.55 -7.82
N ASN A 162 -2.27 28.74 -7.22
CA ASN A 162 -1.05 29.01 -7.96
C ASN A 162 -0.66 27.82 -8.84
N ILE A 163 -0.70 26.60 -8.29
CA ILE A 163 -0.41 25.37 -9.04
C ILE A 163 -1.34 25.21 -10.23
N ARG A 164 -2.64 25.47 -10.05
CA ARG A 164 -3.61 25.42 -11.16
C ARG A 164 -3.26 26.41 -12.28
N GLY A 165 -2.87 27.64 -11.93
CA GLY A 165 -2.45 28.65 -12.91
C GLY A 165 -1.15 28.31 -13.64
N ILE A 166 -0.14 27.79 -12.92
CA ILE A 166 1.12 27.31 -13.51
C ILE A 166 0.84 26.14 -14.45
N ARG A 167 0.01 25.18 -14.03
CA ARG A 167 -0.40 24.01 -14.83
C ARG A 167 -1.04 24.43 -16.14
N GLU A 168 -2.03 25.33 -16.08
CA GLU A 168 -2.72 25.80 -17.28
C GLU A 168 -1.76 26.50 -18.25
N THR A 169 -0.88 27.36 -17.73
CA THR A 169 0.13 28.07 -18.51
C THR A 169 1.11 27.09 -19.19
N ALA A 170 1.59 26.09 -18.45
CA ALA A 170 2.50 25.08 -18.96
C ALA A 170 1.85 24.24 -20.07
N LEU A 171 0.63 23.76 -19.86
CA LEU A 171 -0.11 22.99 -20.87
C LEU A 171 -0.39 23.83 -22.12
N LYS A 172 -0.74 25.11 -21.97
CA LYS A 172 -0.93 26.03 -23.10
C LYS A 172 0.36 26.18 -23.90
N LYS A 173 1.51 26.28 -23.24
CA LYS A 173 2.82 26.36 -23.89
C LYS A 173 3.15 25.07 -24.65
N ILE A 174 2.99 23.91 -24.02
CA ILE A 174 3.22 22.59 -24.65
C ILE A 174 2.35 22.43 -25.89
N ARG A 175 1.04 22.71 -25.77
CA ARG A 175 0.09 22.62 -26.90
C ARG A 175 0.46 23.55 -28.04
N LYS A 176 0.92 24.77 -27.75
CA LYS A 176 1.36 25.73 -28.77
C LYS A 176 2.58 25.21 -29.53
N LEU A 177 3.58 24.69 -28.82
CA LEU A 177 4.79 24.13 -29.44
C LEU A 177 4.46 22.91 -30.30
N TYR A 178 3.72 21.96 -29.73
CA TYR A 178 3.33 20.75 -30.44
C TYR A 178 2.44 21.06 -31.66
N GLY A 179 1.47 21.97 -31.50
CA GLY A 179 0.63 22.43 -32.60
C GLY A 179 1.45 23.03 -33.76
N GLY A 180 2.46 23.84 -33.46
CA GLY A 180 3.36 24.38 -34.49
C GLY A 180 4.13 23.30 -35.26
N ILE A 181 4.56 22.23 -34.58
CA ILE A 181 5.23 21.09 -35.23
C ILE A 181 4.25 20.35 -36.16
N LEU A 182 3.02 20.13 -35.71
CA LEU A 182 2.01 19.47 -36.52
C LEU A 182 1.56 20.31 -37.72
N THR A 183 1.43 21.63 -37.56
CA THR A 183 1.18 22.55 -38.68
C THR A 183 2.30 22.45 -39.72
N TYR A 184 3.57 22.49 -39.28
CA TYR A 184 4.70 22.30 -40.18
C TYR A 184 4.63 20.97 -40.93
N ARG A 185 4.31 19.87 -40.22
CA ARG A 185 4.13 18.55 -40.86
C ARG A 185 3.01 18.57 -41.91
N GLN A 186 1.88 19.21 -41.61
CA GLN A 186 0.75 19.34 -42.53
C GLN A 186 1.15 20.11 -43.80
N GLU A 187 1.82 21.25 -43.66
CA GLU A 187 2.26 22.09 -44.78
C GLU A 187 3.29 21.39 -45.68
N ASN A 188 4.09 20.48 -45.12
CA ASN A 188 5.14 19.76 -45.82
C ASN A 188 4.75 18.33 -46.23
N ASN A 189 3.46 17.97 -46.13
CA ASN A 189 2.96 16.63 -46.44
C ASN A 189 3.70 15.50 -45.70
N LEU A 190 4.15 15.75 -44.47
CA LEU A 190 4.78 14.76 -43.61
C LEU A 190 3.72 13.86 -42.96
N PRO A 191 4.06 12.60 -42.66
CA PRO A 191 3.13 11.68 -42.02
C PRO A 191 2.70 12.18 -40.64
N MET A 192 1.41 12.01 -40.35
CA MET A 192 0.81 12.29 -39.04
C MET A 192 -0.16 11.17 -38.65
N THR A 193 -0.21 10.87 -37.36
CA THR A 193 -1.16 9.92 -36.78
C THR A 193 -2.58 10.49 -36.82
N LEU A 194 -3.59 9.61 -36.66
CA LEU A 194 -4.99 10.03 -36.61
C LEU A 194 -5.26 10.97 -35.42
N ASP A 195 -4.61 10.74 -34.28
CA ASP A 195 -4.76 11.57 -33.09
C ASP A 195 -4.08 12.93 -33.26
N GLU A 196 -2.93 13.00 -33.93
CA GLU A 196 -2.26 14.26 -34.29
C GLU A 196 -3.13 15.11 -35.22
N LYS A 197 -3.69 14.51 -36.28
CA LYS A 197 -4.62 15.20 -37.19
C LYS A 197 -5.85 15.72 -36.44
N TYR A 198 -6.44 14.87 -35.60
CA TYR A 198 -7.58 15.25 -34.77
C TYR A 198 -7.25 16.43 -33.84
N PHE A 199 -6.11 16.37 -33.17
CA PHE A 199 -5.67 17.44 -32.26
C PHE A 199 -5.45 18.76 -33.00
N LEU A 200 -4.90 18.72 -34.21
CA LEU A 200 -4.67 19.91 -35.03
C LEU A 200 -5.99 20.56 -35.46
N GLU A 201 -6.98 19.76 -35.85
CA GLU A 201 -8.30 20.23 -36.30
C GLU A 201 -9.21 20.68 -35.15
N ASN A 202 -9.24 19.92 -34.05
CA ASN A 202 -10.27 20.04 -33.01
C ASN A 202 -9.70 20.45 -31.63
N GLY A 203 -8.38 20.50 -31.49
CA GLY A 203 -7.71 20.71 -30.21
C GLY A 203 -7.83 19.51 -29.26
N VAL A 204 -7.75 19.77 -27.96
CA VAL A 204 -7.77 18.73 -26.93
C VAL A 204 -9.16 18.10 -26.84
N ARG A 205 -9.25 16.77 -26.88
CA ARG A 205 -10.50 16.02 -26.64
C ARG A 205 -11.07 16.41 -25.28
N LYS A 206 -12.30 16.94 -25.27
CA LYS A 206 -13.06 17.14 -24.04
C LYS A 206 -13.52 15.76 -23.55
N LYS A 207 -13.38 15.49 -22.23
CA LYS A 207 -13.97 14.28 -21.64
C LYS A 207 -15.47 14.28 -22.00
N LYS A 208 -15.96 13.19 -22.59
CA LYS A 208 -17.41 12.97 -22.69
C LYS A 208 -17.95 12.95 -21.26
N GLU A 209 -18.94 13.78 -20.97
CA GLU A 209 -19.73 13.64 -19.76
C GLU A 209 -20.32 12.22 -19.79
N LYS A 210 -19.99 11.43 -18.76
CA LYS A 210 -20.58 10.11 -18.53
C LYS A 210 -21.87 10.30 -17.77
#